data_AF-A0A2U3K1J7-F1
#
_entry.id   AF-A0A2U3K1J7-F1
#
_cell.length_a   1.000
_cell.length_b   1.000
_cell.length_c   1.000
_cell.angle_alpha   90.00
_cell.angle_beta   90.00
_cell.angle_gamma   90.00
#
_symmetry.space_group_name_H-M   'P 1'
#
loop_
_entity.id
_entity.type
_entity.pdbx_description
1 polymer ?
#
loop_
_entity_poly.entity_id
_entity_poly.type
_entity_poly.pdbx_seq_one_letter_code
_entity_poly.pdbx_strand_id
1 'polypeptide(L)'
;MEYDFKLPRRISSSEVYWVDDRRFCRLPASWRITYKDGDSWKPVRAQGVYAVEKDRFNRIEFEPVTAAAVRIEVEPRTVHYKAGEIGPPGAMFLSADIDWRELGIIEWRVR
;
A
#
# COMPACT_ATOMS: atom_id res chain seq x y z
N MET A 1 -5.91 -2.51 2.22
CA MET A 1 -6.06 -3.97 2.50
C MET A 1 -5.93 -4.19 3.99
N GLU A 2 -6.61 -5.17 4.58
CA GLU A 2 -6.60 -5.38 6.02
C GLU A 2 -6.59 -6.86 6.42
N TYR A 3 -6.14 -7.11 7.64
CA TYR A 3 -6.28 -8.38 8.34
C TYR A 3 -7.19 -8.20 9.54
N ASP A 4 -8.22 -9.03 9.63
CA ASP A 4 -9.02 -9.24 10.83
C ASP A 4 -8.50 -10.46 11.58
N PHE A 5 -8.06 -10.26 12.82
CA PHE A 5 -7.56 -11.35 13.65
C PHE A 5 -8.72 -12.02 14.40
N LYS A 6 -8.65 -13.35 14.52
CA LYS A 6 -9.63 -14.13 15.31
C LYS A 6 -9.69 -13.70 16.78
N LEU A 7 -8.57 -13.25 17.34
CA LEU A 7 -8.43 -12.69 18.67
C LEU A 7 -7.46 -11.50 18.59
N PRO A 8 -7.56 -10.49 19.47
CA PRO A 8 -6.61 -9.39 19.50
C PRO A 8 -5.17 -9.88 19.55
N ARG A 9 -4.32 -9.34 18.66
CA ARG A 9 -2.90 -9.69 18.58
C ARG A 9 -2.04 -8.49 18.90
N ARG A 10 -0.98 -8.73 19.68
CA ARG A 10 0.10 -7.77 19.85
C ARG A 10 0.98 -7.81 18.61
N ILE A 11 1.13 -6.68 17.95
CA ILE A 11 1.95 -6.49 16.74
C ILE A 11 2.91 -5.33 16.96
N SER A 12 4.09 -5.38 16.35
CA SER A 12 5.13 -4.35 16.49
C SER A 12 5.92 -4.08 15.22
N SER A 13 5.67 -4.84 14.14
CA SER A 13 6.30 -4.59 12.85
C SER A 13 5.43 -5.02 11.68
N SER A 14 5.72 -4.44 10.52
CA SER A 14 5.14 -4.88 9.26
C SER A 14 6.20 -4.84 8.17
N GLU A 15 6.09 -5.74 7.21
CA GLU A 15 6.90 -5.71 6.00
C GLU A 15 6.03 -5.96 4.76
N VAL A 16 6.32 -5.24 3.69
CA VAL A 16 5.58 -5.33 2.43
C VAL A 16 6.54 -5.42 1.25
N TYR A 17 6.23 -6.31 0.32
CA TYR A 17 6.94 -6.48 -0.93
C TYR A 17 6.04 -5.97 -2.07
N TRP A 18 6.49 -4.91 -2.73
CA TRP A 18 5.75 -4.27 -3.82
C TRP A 18 6.00 -4.96 -5.16
N VAL A 19 4.98 -4.98 -6.02
CA VAL A 19 5.16 -5.25 -7.44
C VAL A 19 5.74 -3.99 -8.11
N ASP A 20 6.72 -4.17 -8.97
CA ASP A 20 7.10 -3.18 -9.99
C ASP A 20 7.30 -3.93 -11.32
N ASP A 21 6.32 -3.85 -12.22
CA ASP A 21 6.37 -4.51 -13.53
C ASP A 21 7.07 -3.66 -14.60
N ARG A 22 7.63 -2.51 -14.19
CA ARG A 22 8.26 -1.49 -15.04
C ARG A 22 7.37 -0.89 -16.13
N ARG A 23 6.06 -1.17 -16.13
CA ARG A 23 5.08 -0.59 -17.05
C ARG A 23 3.97 0.13 -16.30
N PHE A 24 3.06 -0.62 -15.70
CA PHE A 24 1.79 -0.09 -15.20
C PHE A 24 1.71 -0.19 -13.68
N CYS A 25 2.10 -1.33 -13.11
CA CYS A 25 2.32 -1.45 -11.67
C CYS A 25 3.66 -0.78 -11.30
N ARG A 26 3.56 0.42 -10.73
CA ARG A 26 4.70 1.17 -10.18
C ARG A 26 4.75 1.05 -8.66
N LEU A 27 5.95 1.25 -8.11
CA LEU A 27 6.12 1.50 -6.68
C LEU A 27 5.20 2.65 -6.21
N PRO A 28 4.54 2.52 -5.05
CA PRO A 28 3.59 3.52 -4.56
C PRO A 28 4.26 4.88 -4.27
N ALA A 29 3.44 5.91 -4.09
CA ALA A 29 3.89 7.21 -3.62
C ALA A 29 4.21 7.16 -2.13
N SER A 30 3.34 6.53 -1.34
CA SER A 30 3.56 6.29 0.09
C SER A 30 2.70 5.13 0.59
N TRP A 31 3.00 4.67 1.80
CA TRP A 31 2.15 3.73 2.52
C TRP A 31 2.30 3.94 4.02
N ARG A 32 1.33 3.44 4.79
CA ARG A 32 1.37 3.41 6.25
C ARG A 32 0.59 2.24 6.82
N ILE A 33 0.84 1.95 8.09
CA ILE A 33 0.09 0.95 8.86
C ILE A 33 -0.87 1.65 9.81
N THR A 34 -2.13 1.24 9.79
CA THR A 34 -3.14 1.61 10.77
C THR A 34 -3.64 0.38 11.51
N TYR A 35 -4.10 0.56 12.73
CA TYR A 35 -4.70 -0.49 13.55
C TYR A 35 -6.10 -0.06 13.99
N LYS A 36 -6.96 -1.06 14.20
CA LYS A 36 -8.33 -0.82 14.66
C LYS A 36 -8.35 -0.63 16.18
N ASP A 37 -8.87 0.50 16.61
CA ASP A 37 -9.09 0.87 18.01
C ASP A 37 -10.56 1.28 18.20
N GLY A 38 -11.35 0.39 18.81
CA GLY A 38 -12.81 0.44 18.75
C GLY A 38 -13.29 0.36 17.30
N ASP A 39 -14.04 1.37 16.86
CA ASP A 39 -14.51 1.49 15.48
C ASP A 39 -13.62 2.41 14.61
N SER A 40 -12.54 2.95 15.19
CA SER A 40 -11.65 3.88 14.50
C SER A 40 -10.37 3.21 14.01
N TRP A 41 -9.82 3.72 12.90
CA TRP A 41 -8.49 3.33 12.42
C TRP A 41 -7.49 4.40 12.83
N LYS A 42 -6.44 4.00 13.55
CA LYS A 42 -5.38 4.90 14.03
C LYS A 42 -4.03 4.51 13.43
N PRO A 43 -3.18 5.47 13.03
CA PRO A 43 -1.82 5.16 12.60
C PRO A 43 -1.01 4.58 13.77
N VAL A 44 -0.16 3.60 13.47
CA VAL A 44 0.85 3.14 14.44
C VAL A 44 1.91 4.23 14.64
N ARG A 45 2.56 4.22 15.80
CA ARG A 45 3.71 5.09 16.04
C ARG A 45 4.98 4.47 15.46
N ALA A 46 5.24 4.80 14.20
CA ALA A 46 6.38 4.30 13.43
C ALA A 46 7.74 4.68 14.06
N GLN A 47 8.66 3.72 14.05
CA GLN A 47 10.06 3.85 14.43
C GLN A 47 10.92 3.74 13.17
N GLY A 48 10.94 4.81 12.38
CA GLY A 48 11.67 4.87 11.12
C GLY A 48 10.82 5.42 9.97
N VAL A 49 11.25 5.13 8.75
CA VAL A 49 10.63 5.64 7.52
C VAL A 49 9.94 4.50 6.79
N TYR A 50 8.75 4.76 6.26
CA TYR A 50 8.07 3.86 5.33
C TYR A 50 8.80 3.87 3.98
N ALA A 51 9.79 3.00 3.84
CA ALA A 51 10.57 2.87 2.61
C ALA A 51 9.69 2.37 1.45
N VAL A 52 10.02 2.79 0.24
CA VAL A 52 9.38 2.32 -1.01
C VAL A 52 10.46 1.87 -1.98
N GLU A 53 11.07 0.73 -1.68
CA GLU A 53 12.13 0.10 -2.44
C GLU A 53 11.60 -1.09 -3.23
N LYS A 54 12.11 -1.25 -4.46
CA LYS A 54 11.82 -2.40 -5.32
C LYS A 54 12.63 -3.63 -4.93
N ASP A 55 12.14 -4.79 -5.34
CA ASP A 55 12.83 -6.09 -5.25
C ASP A 55 13.22 -6.52 -3.82
N ARG A 56 12.50 -6.04 -2.80
CA ARG A 56 12.74 -6.39 -1.39
C ARG A 56 11.52 -6.13 -0.50
N PHE A 57 11.60 -6.66 0.72
CA PHE A 57 10.69 -6.27 1.79
C PHE A 57 11.01 -4.87 2.31
N ASN A 58 10.01 -4.01 2.32
CA ASN A 58 10.03 -2.71 2.97
C ASN A 58 9.49 -2.88 4.38
N ARG A 59 10.39 -2.91 5.35
CA ARG A 59 10.07 -3.18 6.76
C ARG A 59 9.94 -1.89 7.55
N ILE A 60 8.96 -1.85 8.45
CA ILE A 60 8.77 -0.81 9.43
C ILE A 60 8.55 -1.43 10.82
N GLU A 61 9.24 -0.89 11.82
CA GLU A 61 8.99 -1.17 13.23
C GLU A 61 8.17 -0.03 13.82
N PHE A 62 7.39 -0.30 14.86
CA PHE A 62 6.55 0.68 15.53
C PHE A 62 6.34 0.31 17.00
N GLU A 63 5.89 1.28 17.81
CA GLU A 63 5.49 0.99 19.19
C GLU A 63 4.43 -0.12 19.22
N PRO A 64 4.62 -1.20 19.99
CA PRO A 64 3.72 -2.34 19.96
C PRO A 64 2.27 -1.97 20.30
N VAL A 65 1.32 -2.45 19.50
CA VAL A 65 -0.12 -2.28 19.73
C VAL A 65 -0.81 -3.63 19.82
N THR A 66 -1.81 -3.75 20.68
CA THR A 66 -2.71 -4.92 20.70
C THR A 66 -3.99 -4.53 19.98
N ALA A 67 -4.26 -5.15 18.83
CA ALA A 67 -5.38 -4.79 17.96
C ALA A 67 -6.14 -6.01 17.46
N ALA A 68 -7.44 -5.84 17.21
CA ALA A 68 -8.28 -6.86 16.59
C ALA A 68 -8.12 -6.91 15.06
N ALA A 69 -7.71 -5.80 14.46
CA ALA A 69 -7.43 -5.71 13.03
C ALA A 69 -6.30 -4.72 12.74
N VAL A 70 -5.62 -4.94 11.61
CA VAL A 70 -4.55 -4.10 11.09
C VAL A 70 -4.77 -3.87 9.60
N ARG A 71 -4.42 -2.68 9.12
CA ARG A 71 -4.62 -2.26 7.74
C ARG A 71 -3.36 -1.64 7.19
N ILE A 72 -3.07 -1.96 5.93
CA ILE A 72 -2.12 -1.23 5.11
C ILE A 72 -2.90 -0.27 4.21
N GLU A 73 -2.53 1.00 4.33
CA GLU A 73 -3.03 2.09 3.51
C GLU A 73 -1.92 2.50 2.54
N VAL A 74 -2.23 2.55 1.25
CA VAL A 74 -1.25 2.78 0.18
C VAL A 74 -1.77 3.90 -0.70
N GLU A 75 -0.94 4.90 -0.96
CA GLU A 75 -1.19 5.91 -1.97
C GLU A 75 -0.42 5.52 -3.24
N PRO A 76 -1.11 5.14 -4.34
CA PRO A 76 -0.46 4.89 -5.62
C PRO A 76 0.10 6.17 -6.23
N ARG A 77 0.97 6.04 -7.23
CA ARG A 77 1.33 7.18 -8.08
C ARG A 77 0.26 7.39 -9.13
N THR A 78 -0.05 8.66 -9.40
CA THR A 78 -0.90 9.05 -10.54
C THR A 78 -0.07 9.16 -11.80
N VAL A 79 -0.54 8.51 -12.87
CA VAL A 79 -0.08 8.69 -14.23
C VAL A 79 -1.18 9.40 -15.00
N HIS A 80 -0.85 10.55 -15.59
CA HIS A 80 -1.77 11.33 -16.38
C HIS A 80 -1.65 10.90 -17.85
N TYR A 81 -2.74 10.44 -18.42
CA TYR A 81 -2.84 10.15 -19.85
C TYR A 81 -3.70 11.21 -20.53
N LYS A 82 -3.31 11.59 -21.74
CA LYS A 82 -4.05 12.56 -22.56
C LYS A 82 -4.98 11.89 -23.55
N ALA A 83 -6.06 12.58 -23.89
CA ALA A 83 -6.92 12.17 -24.99
C ALA A 83 -6.09 11.95 -26.27
N GLY A 84 -6.34 10.84 -26.96
CA GLY A 84 -5.61 10.43 -28.16
C GLY A 84 -4.33 9.62 -27.90
N GLU A 85 -3.88 9.43 -26.65
CA GLU A 85 -2.78 8.53 -26.33
C GLU A 85 -3.24 7.06 -26.23
N ILE A 86 -2.27 6.14 -26.35
CA ILE A 86 -2.47 4.75 -25.90
C ILE A 86 -2.52 4.78 -24.37
N GLY A 87 -3.64 4.33 -23.82
CA GLY A 87 -3.91 4.43 -22.40
C GLY A 87 -3.27 3.33 -21.55
N PRO A 88 -3.72 3.18 -20.29
CA PRO A 88 -3.34 2.09 -19.40
C PRO A 88 -3.75 0.71 -19.97
N PRO A 89 -3.39 -0.42 -19.31
CA PRO A 89 -3.66 -1.76 -19.82
C PRO A 89 -5.12 -1.92 -20.25
N GLY A 90 -5.33 -2.37 -21.49
CA GLY A 90 -6.67 -2.58 -22.05
C GLY A 90 -7.35 -1.34 -22.63
N ALA A 91 -6.77 -0.13 -22.50
CA ALA A 91 -7.29 1.09 -23.13
C ALA A 91 -6.58 1.37 -24.46
N MET A 92 -7.16 0.91 -25.57
CA MET A 92 -6.57 1.09 -26.91
C MET A 92 -6.68 2.53 -27.46
N PHE A 93 -7.71 3.29 -27.05
CA PHE A 93 -7.88 4.69 -27.46
C PHE A 93 -8.59 5.49 -26.36
N LEU A 94 -7.99 6.61 -25.94
CA LEU A 94 -8.57 7.50 -24.93
C LEU A 94 -9.34 8.64 -25.59
N SER A 95 -10.63 8.77 -25.26
CA SER A 95 -11.49 9.87 -25.71
C SER A 95 -11.44 11.11 -24.82
N ALA A 96 -10.79 11.02 -23.66
CA ALA A 96 -10.61 12.10 -22.71
C ALA A 96 -9.31 11.88 -21.92
N ASP A 97 -8.80 12.95 -21.30
CA ASP A 97 -7.72 12.86 -20.32
C ASP A 97 -8.16 12.00 -19.13
N ILE A 98 -7.28 11.14 -18.64
CA ILE A 98 -7.54 10.31 -17.47
C ILE A 98 -6.36 10.30 -16.49
N ASP A 99 -6.71 10.19 -15.22
CA ASP A 99 -5.77 9.91 -14.14
C ASP A 99 -5.82 8.41 -13.85
N TRP A 100 -4.74 7.72 -14.17
CA TRP A 100 -4.58 6.31 -13.88
C TRP A 100 -3.75 6.10 -12.62
N ARG A 101 -4.18 5.18 -11.77
CA ARG A 101 -3.48 4.78 -10.55
C ARG A 101 -3.54 3.28 -10.42
N GLU A 102 -2.38 2.66 -10.28
CA GLU A 102 -2.24 1.21 -10.15
C GLU A 102 -1.13 0.88 -9.17
N LEU A 103 -1.33 -0.19 -8.40
CA LEU A 103 -0.39 -0.68 -7.40
C LEU A 103 -0.48 -2.21 -7.33
N GLY A 104 0.63 -2.86 -6.99
CA GLY A 104 0.62 -4.28 -6.69
C GLY A 104 1.38 -4.58 -5.40
N ILE A 105 0.86 -5.53 -4.63
CA ILE A 105 1.52 -6.11 -3.46
C ILE A 105 1.76 -7.58 -3.78
N ILE A 106 3.02 -8.01 -3.74
CA ILE A 106 3.38 -9.43 -3.83
C ILE A 106 3.05 -10.10 -2.51
N GLU A 107 3.52 -9.51 -1.41
CA GLU A 107 3.32 -10.06 -0.07
C GLU A 107 3.27 -8.94 0.96
N TRP A 108 2.40 -9.11 1.96
CA TRP A 108 2.34 -8.27 3.15
C TRP A 108 2.38 -9.16 4.38
N ARG A 109 3.19 -8.78 5.36
CA ARG A 109 3.34 -9.51 6.63
C ARG A 109 3.21 -8.53 7.79
N VAL A 110 2.66 -9.04 8.88
CA VAL A 110 2.55 -8.32 10.16
C VAL A 110 3.01 -9.25 11.27
N ARG A 111 3.86 -8.74 12.17
CA ARG A 111 4.42 -9.48 13.31
C ARG A 111 4.32 -8.64 14.58
#